data_AF-A0A833HKN5-F1
#
_entry.id   AF-A0A833HKN5-F1
#
_cell.length_a   1.000
_cell.length_b   1.000
_cell.length_c   1.000
_cell.angle_alpha   90.00
_cell.angle_beta   90.00
_cell.angle_gamma   90.00
#
_symmetry.space_group_name_H-M   'P 1'
#
loop_
_entity.id
_entity.type
_entity.pdbx_description
1 polymer ?
#
loop_
_entity_poly.entity_id
_entity_poly.type
_entity_poly.pdbx_seq_one_letter_code
_entity_poly.pdbx_strand_id
1 'polypeptide(L)'
;MRSSSHIRLLALGLLCWLVFWVLGLPAYYQQYSTVTMLGVSAAVTLGIVVVGLFIVRRTRPERRLTLAVWISFYFTVPLAVADFLYCGIYLGAGLQFLAQYWYLTAFYIIPWLVMVPLAWLVHDTTRVAAP
;
A
#
# COMPACT_ATOMS: atom_id res chain seq x y z
N MET A 1 -3.02 -18.37 4.95
CA MET A 1 -4.42 -17.87 4.88
C MET A 1 -5.19 -18.76 3.90
N ARG A 2 -6.53 -18.70 3.83
CA ARG A 2 -7.29 -19.47 2.82
C ARG A 2 -7.07 -18.84 1.43
N SER A 3 -7.08 -19.63 0.36
CA SER A 3 -6.89 -19.15 -1.03
C SER A 3 -7.88 -18.03 -1.41
N SER A 4 -9.12 -18.12 -0.94
CA SER A 4 -10.13 -17.07 -1.13
C SER A 4 -9.72 -15.71 -0.56
N SER A 5 -8.94 -15.69 0.53
CA SER A 5 -8.43 -14.44 1.11
C SER A 5 -7.35 -13.81 0.23
N HIS A 6 -6.49 -14.62 -0.38
CA HIS A 6 -5.46 -14.15 -1.32
C HIS A 6 -6.09 -13.50 -2.56
N ILE A 7 -7.12 -14.14 -3.13
CA ILE A 7 -7.86 -13.60 -4.27
C ILE A 7 -8.53 -12.26 -3.90
N ARG A 8 -9.15 -12.17 -2.72
CA ARG A 8 -9.76 -10.91 -2.25
C ARG A 8 -8.74 -9.80 -2.07
N LEU A 9 -7.56 -10.10 -1.51
CA LEU A 9 -6.50 -9.10 -1.34
C LEU A 9 -5.95 -8.63 -2.69
N LEU A 10 -5.73 -9.55 -3.63
CA LEU A 10 -5.30 -9.21 -4.98
C LEU A 10 -6.34 -8.33 -5.69
N ALA A 11 -7.61 -8.72 -5.66
CA ALA A 11 -8.69 -7.95 -6.28
C ALA A 11 -8.82 -6.55 -5.66
N LEU A 12 -8.71 -6.44 -4.34
CA LEU A 12 -8.74 -5.14 -3.65
C LEU A 12 -7.54 -4.28 -4.02
N GLY A 13 -6.33 -4.85 -4.06
CA GLY A 13 -5.12 -4.14 -4.48
C GLY A 13 -5.23 -3.61 -5.91
N LEU A 14 -5.68 -4.44 -6.85
CA LEU A 14 -5.92 -4.03 -8.24
C LEU A 14 -7.03 -2.99 -8.38
N LEU A 15 -8.08 -3.07 -7.56
CA LEU A 15 -9.12 -2.04 -7.53
C LEU A 15 -8.58 -0.71 -7.01
N CYS A 16 -7.78 -0.72 -5.94
CA CYS A 16 -7.11 0.48 -5.46
C CYS A 16 -6.18 1.06 -6.52
N TRP A 17 -5.39 0.22 -7.18
CA TRP A 17 -4.56 0.64 -8.31
C TRP A 17 -5.39 1.33 -9.40
N LEU A 18 -6.51 0.72 -9.80
CA LEU A 18 -7.38 1.28 -10.84
C LEU A 18 -7.95 2.65 -10.44
N VAL A 19 -8.34 2.82 -9.17
CA VAL A 19 -8.80 4.12 -8.66
C VAL A 19 -7.69 5.17 -8.74
N PHE A 20 -6.48 4.87 -8.29
CA PHE A 20 -5.34 5.78 -8.43
C PHE A 20 -5.01 6.05 -9.90
N TRP A 21 -5.09 5.03 -10.74
CA TRP A 21 -4.82 5.17 -12.16
C TRP A 21 -5.78 6.17 -12.82
N VAL A 22 -7.09 6.07 -12.56
CA VAL A 22 -8.10 7.02 -13.05
C VAL A 22 -7.87 8.42 -12.48
N LEU A 23 -7.61 8.54 -11.17
CA LEU A 23 -7.37 9.83 -10.52
C LEU A 23 -6.09 10.53 -11.00
N GLY A 24 -5.13 9.77 -11.55
CA GLY A 24 -3.90 10.33 -12.12
C GLY A 24 -4.11 11.05 -13.45
N LEU A 25 -5.17 10.75 -14.20
CA LEU A 25 -5.42 11.32 -15.52
C LEU A 25 -5.57 12.87 -15.48
N PRO A 26 -5.25 13.59 -16.57
CA PRO A 26 -4.79 13.08 -17.87
C PRO A 26 -3.28 12.81 -17.96
N ALA A 27 -2.45 13.44 -17.11
CA ALA A 27 -0.98 13.36 -17.20
C ALA A 27 -0.35 12.49 -16.10
N TYR A 28 -1.10 11.51 -15.58
CA TYR A 28 -0.68 10.57 -14.55
C TYR A 28 0.04 11.22 -13.37
N TYR A 29 -0.63 12.21 -12.77
CA TYR A 29 -0.19 13.08 -11.69
C TYR A 29 0.97 14.04 -12.00
N GLN A 30 1.59 13.98 -13.17
CA GLN A 30 2.67 14.91 -13.55
C GLN A 30 2.18 16.35 -13.71
N GLN A 31 0.86 16.57 -13.78
CA GLN A 31 0.25 17.90 -13.76
C GLN A 31 0.31 18.61 -12.40
N TYR A 32 0.61 17.89 -11.31
CA TYR A 32 0.60 18.46 -9.96
C TYR A 32 2.01 18.89 -9.53
N SER A 33 2.07 19.94 -8.70
CA SER A 33 3.32 20.37 -8.09
C SER A 33 3.85 19.31 -7.10
N THR A 34 5.16 19.31 -6.87
CA THR A 34 5.80 18.43 -5.87
C THR A 34 5.19 18.60 -4.47
N VAL A 35 4.85 19.82 -4.06
CA VAL A 35 4.23 20.10 -2.75
C VAL A 35 2.85 19.47 -2.65
N THR A 36 2.04 19.58 -3.71
CA THR A 36 0.72 18.93 -3.77
C THR A 36 0.87 17.41 -3.64
N MET A 37 1.82 16.81 -4.37
CA MET A 37 2.05 15.37 -4.31
C MET A 37 2.56 14.90 -2.95
N LEU A 38 3.39 15.68 -2.27
CA LEU A 38 3.79 15.43 -0.88
C LEU A 38 2.57 15.44 0.05
N GLY A 39 1.71 16.46 -0.06
CA GLY A 39 0.51 16.58 0.76
C GLY A 39 -0.46 15.41 0.56
N VAL A 40 -0.73 15.04 -0.69
CA VAL A 40 -1.59 13.89 -1.03
C VAL A 40 -0.96 12.58 -0.54
N SER A 41 0.35 12.39 -0.75
CA SER A 41 1.04 11.18 -0.28
C SER A 41 1.01 11.05 1.24
N ALA A 42 1.16 12.16 1.97
CA ALA A 42 1.03 12.18 3.43
C ALA A 42 -0.39 11.83 3.87
N ALA A 43 -1.41 12.41 3.23
CA ALA A 43 -2.82 12.11 3.54
C ALA A 43 -3.17 10.63 3.29
N VAL A 44 -2.73 10.08 2.15
CA VAL A 44 -2.93 8.65 1.84
C VAL A 44 -2.20 7.77 2.85
N THR A 45 -0.95 8.11 3.20
CA THR A 45 -0.18 7.38 4.23
C THR A 45 -0.91 7.37 5.58
N LEU A 46 -1.45 8.51 6.00
CA LEU A 46 -2.25 8.59 7.23
C LEU A 46 -3.49 7.70 7.14
N GLY A 47 -4.18 7.68 6.00
CA GLY A 47 -5.28 6.77 5.73
C GLY A 47 -4.88 5.30 5.88
N ILE A 48 -3.74 4.90 5.29
CA ILE A 48 -3.19 3.54 5.43
C ILE A 48 -2.91 3.21 6.89
N VAL A 49 -2.33 4.13 7.67
CA VAL A 49 -2.07 3.93 9.11
C VAL A 49 -3.38 3.70 9.87
N VAL A 50 -4.39 4.55 9.67
CA VAL A 50 -5.69 4.46 10.37
C VAL A 50 -6.41 3.15 10.01
N VAL A 51 -6.50 2.82 8.73
CA VAL A 51 -7.13 1.58 8.26
C VAL A 51 -6.34 0.35 8.71
N GLY A 52 -5.01 0.40 8.63
CA GLY A 52 -4.11 -0.66 9.09
C GLY A 52 -4.28 -0.94 10.57
N LEU A 53 -4.30 0.10 11.41
CA LEU A 53 -4.57 -0.01 12.85
C LEU A 53 -5.93 -0.68 13.12
N PHE A 54 -6.97 -0.26 12.42
CA PHE A 54 -8.30 -0.84 12.57
C PHE A 54 -8.34 -2.32 12.22
N ILE A 55 -7.74 -2.70 11.08
CA ILE A 55 -7.66 -4.10 10.62
C ILE A 55 -6.86 -4.95 11.61
N VAL A 56 -5.68 -4.48 12.02
CA VAL A 56 -4.77 -5.20 12.91
C VAL A 56 -5.42 -5.41 14.29
N ARG A 57 -6.05 -4.37 14.86
CA ARG A 57 -6.72 -4.46 16.17
C ARG A 57 -7.86 -5.48 16.19
N ARG A 58 -8.62 -5.57 15.10
CA ARG A 58 -9.73 -6.54 14.96
C ARG A 58 -9.27 -7.96 14.60
N THR A 59 -7.99 -8.14 14.28
CA THR A 59 -7.42 -9.45 13.95
C THR A 59 -6.92 -10.14 15.21
N ARG A 60 -7.14 -11.46 15.28
CA ARG A 60 -6.64 -12.29 16.38
C ARG A 60 -5.11 -12.17 16.51
N PRO A 61 -4.55 -12.04 17.73
CA PRO A 61 -3.12 -11.76 17.94
C PRO A 61 -2.20 -12.69 17.14
N GLU A 62 -2.45 -13.99 17.15
CA GLU A 62 -1.66 -15.02 16.48
C GLU A 62 -1.64 -14.92 14.95
N ARG A 63 -2.52 -14.10 14.36
CA ARG A 63 -2.62 -13.91 12.90
C ARG A 63 -2.21 -12.53 12.41
N ARG A 64 -1.94 -11.57 13.31
CA ARG A 64 -1.70 -10.16 12.96
C ARG A 64 -0.51 -9.98 12.03
N LEU A 65 0.63 -10.57 12.39
CA LEU A 65 1.86 -10.43 11.59
C LEU A 65 1.71 -11.08 10.21
N THR A 66 1.16 -12.29 10.15
CA THR A 66 0.89 -12.97 8.87
C THR A 66 -0.04 -12.14 8.01
N LEU A 67 -1.12 -11.59 8.57
CA LEU A 67 -2.05 -10.73 7.82
C LEU A 67 -1.35 -9.46 7.32
N ALA A 68 -0.58 -8.79 8.17
CA ALA A 68 0.14 -7.56 7.81
C ALA A 68 1.11 -7.80 6.64
N VAL A 69 1.92 -8.86 6.69
CA VAL A 69 2.83 -9.24 5.60
C VAL A 69 2.08 -9.47 4.29
N TRP A 70 0.96 -10.20 4.32
CA TRP A 70 0.18 -10.44 3.11
C TRP A 70 -0.48 -9.17 2.57
N ILE A 71 -1.00 -8.30 3.45
CA ILE A 71 -1.53 -7.00 3.03
C ILE A 71 -0.42 -6.18 2.37
N SER A 72 0.75 -6.05 3.00
CA SER A 72 1.90 -5.33 2.41
C SER A 72 2.25 -5.92 1.04
N PHE A 73 2.40 -7.24 0.93
CA PHE A 73 2.71 -7.89 -0.34
C PHE A 73 1.71 -7.58 -1.46
N TYR A 74 0.40 -7.76 -1.21
CA TYR A 74 -0.64 -7.55 -2.24
C TYR A 74 -0.87 -6.08 -2.60
N PHE A 75 -0.52 -5.15 -1.70
CA PHE A 75 -0.59 -3.71 -1.97
C PHE A 75 0.74 -3.12 -2.47
N THR A 76 1.80 -3.91 -2.64
CA THR A 76 3.06 -3.43 -3.22
C THR A 76 3.41 -4.15 -4.51
N VAL A 77 3.45 -5.49 -4.50
CA VAL A 77 3.98 -6.24 -5.65
C VAL A 77 3.06 -6.17 -6.87
N PRO A 78 1.75 -6.49 -6.78
CA PRO A 78 0.85 -6.35 -7.92
C PRO A 78 0.76 -4.91 -8.45
N LEU A 79 0.78 -3.94 -7.54
CA LEU A 79 0.74 -2.51 -7.89
C LEU A 79 2.00 -2.08 -8.64
N ALA A 80 3.18 -2.46 -8.15
CA ALA A 80 4.45 -2.19 -8.82
C ALA A 80 4.52 -2.82 -10.21
N VAL A 81 3.99 -4.05 -10.37
CA VAL A 81 3.89 -4.68 -11.70
C VAL A 81 2.96 -3.87 -12.60
N ALA A 82 1.77 -3.50 -12.13
CA ALA A 82 0.81 -2.73 -12.93
C ALA A 82 1.36 -1.35 -13.33
N ASP A 83 2.03 -0.65 -12.41
CA ASP A 83 2.71 0.61 -12.68
C ASP A 83 3.90 0.46 -13.63
N PHE A 84 4.67 -0.62 -13.54
CA PHE A 84 5.74 -0.88 -14.49
C PHE A 84 5.19 -1.14 -15.90
N LEU A 85 4.11 -1.93 -16.02
CA LEU A 85 3.44 -2.14 -17.30
C LEU A 85 2.89 -0.84 -17.88
N TYR A 86 2.32 0.04 -17.05
CA TYR A 86 1.74 1.28 -17.52
C TYR A 86 2.78 2.39 -17.72
N CYS A 87 3.49 2.81 -16.68
CA CYS A 87 4.48 3.89 -16.75
C CYS A 87 5.75 3.46 -17.46
N GLY A 88 6.27 2.28 -17.12
CA GLY A 88 7.54 1.79 -17.66
C GLY A 88 7.43 1.40 -19.13
N ILE A 89 6.42 0.62 -19.49
CA ILE A 89 6.24 0.12 -20.87
C ILE A 89 5.33 1.05 -21.68
N TYR A 90 4.07 1.24 -21.28
CA TYR A 90 3.09 1.96 -22.11
C TYR A 90 3.40 3.46 -22.29
N LEU A 91 3.83 4.16 -21.23
CA LEU A 91 4.27 5.56 -21.32
C LEU A 91 5.74 5.71 -21.76
N GLY A 92 6.48 4.61 -21.88
CA GLY A 92 7.86 4.59 -22.36
C GLY A 92 8.92 5.10 -21.38
N ALA A 93 8.63 5.21 -20.08
CA ALA A 93 9.60 5.71 -19.10
C ALA A 93 10.67 4.66 -18.70
N GLY A 94 10.51 3.39 -19.08
CA GLY A 94 11.42 2.31 -18.70
C GLY A 94 11.57 2.19 -17.18
N LEU A 95 12.80 2.07 -16.66
CA LEU A 95 13.07 2.08 -15.21
C LEU A 95 13.12 3.48 -14.60
N GLN A 96 13.20 4.54 -15.43
CA GLN A 96 13.24 5.92 -14.92
C GLN A 96 11.93 6.30 -14.23
N PHE A 97 10.84 5.56 -14.49
CA PHE A 97 9.57 5.77 -13.81
C PHE A 97 9.70 5.70 -12.28
N LEU A 98 10.64 4.92 -11.75
CA LEU A 98 10.88 4.81 -10.32
C LEU A 98 11.28 6.16 -9.68
N ALA A 99 12.00 6.99 -10.43
CA ALA A 99 12.41 8.34 -10.01
C ALA A 99 11.37 9.40 -10.43
N GLN A 100 10.87 9.33 -11.67
CA GLN A 100 9.92 10.31 -12.20
C GLN A 100 8.56 10.26 -11.50
N TYR A 101 8.12 9.08 -11.08
CA TYR A 101 6.89 8.85 -10.33
C TYR A 101 7.23 8.40 -8.91
N TRP A 102 8.16 9.10 -8.25
CA TRP A 102 8.69 8.77 -6.93
C TRP A 102 7.61 8.48 -5.88
N TYR A 103 6.45 9.13 -5.99
CA TYR A 103 5.31 8.92 -5.09
C TYR A 103 4.77 7.50 -5.20
N LEU A 104 4.70 6.89 -6.39
CA LEU A 104 4.33 5.49 -6.56
C LEU A 104 5.38 4.58 -5.93
N THR A 105 6.65 4.86 -6.18
CA THR A 105 7.78 4.11 -5.62
C THR A 105 7.76 4.13 -4.08
N ALA A 106 7.46 5.27 -3.48
CA ALA A 106 7.31 5.38 -2.03
C ALA A 106 6.22 4.43 -1.50
N PHE A 107 5.10 4.30 -2.22
CA PHE A 107 4.02 3.38 -1.86
C PHE A 107 4.34 1.90 -2.10
N TYR A 108 5.47 1.54 -2.70
CA TYR A 108 5.97 0.14 -2.68
C TYR A 108 6.65 -0.21 -1.35
N ILE A 109 7.01 0.80 -0.57
CA ILE A 109 7.75 0.65 0.70
C ILE A 109 6.83 0.93 1.89
N ILE A 110 5.98 1.96 1.79
CA ILE A 110 5.09 2.41 2.88
C ILE A 110 4.24 1.28 3.48
N PRO A 111 3.56 0.40 2.70
CA PRO A 111 2.77 -0.69 3.30
C PRO A 111 3.58 -1.62 4.18
N TRP A 112 4.87 -1.82 3.90
CA TRP A 112 5.76 -2.62 4.75
C TRP A 112 6.13 -1.88 6.04
N LEU A 113 6.52 -0.61 5.91
CA LEU A 113 6.89 0.25 7.05
C LEU A 113 5.71 0.56 7.97
N VAL A 114 4.48 0.50 7.47
CA VAL A 114 3.28 0.74 8.27
C VAL A 114 2.74 -0.57 8.83
N MET A 115 2.38 -1.53 7.98
CA MET A 115 1.58 -2.68 8.44
C MET A 115 2.36 -3.61 9.37
N VAL A 116 3.64 -3.86 9.09
CA VAL A 116 4.45 -4.80 9.89
C VAL A 116 4.73 -4.23 11.29
N PRO A 117 5.23 -2.98 11.45
CA PRO A 117 5.41 -2.39 12.77
C PRO A 117 4.10 -2.24 13.55
N LEU A 118 2.99 -1.88 12.88
CA LEU A 118 1.68 -1.82 13.53
C LEU A 118 1.25 -3.17 14.10
N ALA A 119 1.48 -4.27 13.35
CA ALA A 119 1.17 -5.60 13.84
C ALA A 119 1.98 -5.99 15.08
N TRP A 120 3.25 -5.57 15.17
CA TRP A 120 4.09 -5.80 16.35
C TRP A 120 3.64 -4.96 17.55
N LEU A 121 3.46 -3.65 17.37
CA LEU A 121 3.07 -2.74 18.45
C LEU A 121 1.75 -3.13 19.13
N VAL A 122 0.78 -3.59 18.33
CA VAL A 122 -0.54 -4.01 18.84
C VAL A 122 -0.48 -5.42 19.47
N HIS A 123 0.50 -6.25 19.11
CA HIS A 123 0.70 -7.58 19.71
C HIS A 123 1.18 -7.49 21.15
N ASP A 124 2.14 -6.61 21.43
CA ASP A 124 2.73 -6.48 22.77
C ASP A 124 1.75 -5.90 23.79
N THR A 125 0.91 -4.93 23.37
CA THR A 125 -0.13 -4.36 24.23
C THR A 125 -1.16 -5.40 24.70
N THR A 126 -1.43 -6.44 23.90
CA THR A 126 -2.33 -7.53 24.32
C THR A 126 -1.69 -8.55 25.27
N ARG A 127 -0.35 -8.65 25.32
CA ARG A 127 0.35 -9.55 26.26
C ARG A 127 0.45 -8.95 27.67
N VAL A 128 0.65 -7.63 27.76
CA VAL A 128 0.75 -6.92 29.06
C VAL A 128 -0.60 -6.85 29.79
N ALA A 129 -1.71 -6.92 29.06
CA ALA A 129 -3.06 -6.82 29.61
C ALA A 129 -3.71 -8.16 30.03
N ALA A 130 -3.01 -9.29 29.88
CA ALA A 130 -3.50 -10.60 30.33
C ALA A 130 -3.07 -10.84 31.80
N PRO A 131 -4.01 -10.99 32.75
CA PRO A 131 -3.73 -11.25 34.17
C PRO A 131 -3.21 -12.67 34.42
#